data_AF-A0A0W8CZH4-F1
#
_entry.id   AF-A0A0W8CZH4-F1
#
_cell.length_a   1.000
_cell.length_b   1.000
_cell.length_c   1.000
_cell.angle_alpha   90.00
_cell.angle_beta   90.00
_cell.angle_gamma   90.00
#
_symmetry.space_group_name_H-M   'P 1'
#
loop_
_entity.id
_entity.type
_entity.pdbx_description
1 polymer ?
#
loop_
_entity_poly.entity_id
_entity_poly.type
_entity_poly.pdbx_seq_one_letter_code
_entity_poly.pdbx_strand_id
1 'polypeptide(L)'
;MVISRIKEVWPSGKRVVLQHDNAKPHVAADDPEVVAACSLGNWNMKICPQPANSPDFNANDLGFFNSLQSLQYKKRAKTIEDLVNNVDSAFKELHYTKLDSVFLTLQSVLQASMRVDGCNKYNIPHLSKDKLRADTGLLLPSLACTEEVYNRAKSFLSSVQLK
;
A
#
# COMPACT_ATOMS: atom_id res chain seq x y z
N MET A 1 15.81 -13.04 -0.53
CA MET A 1 15.08 -12.29 -1.60
C MET A 1 13.61 -12.19 -1.27
N VAL A 2 12.99 -11.03 -1.50
CA VAL A 2 11.59 -10.73 -1.14
C VAL A 2 10.58 -11.64 -1.86
N ILE A 3 10.74 -11.85 -3.18
CA ILE A 3 9.83 -12.68 -3.98
C ILE A 3 9.76 -14.11 -3.45
N SER A 4 10.89 -14.76 -3.20
CA SER A 4 10.92 -16.14 -2.68
C SER A 4 10.18 -16.24 -1.35
N ARG A 5 10.40 -15.29 -0.44
CA ARG A 5 9.72 -15.27 0.85
C ARG A 5 8.21 -15.09 0.72
N ILE A 6 7.76 -14.23 -0.20
CA ILE A 6 6.33 -14.07 -0.49
C ILE A 6 5.74 -15.40 -0.92
N LYS A 7 6.39 -16.13 -1.82
CA LYS A 7 5.89 -17.44 -2.29
C LYS A 7 5.77 -18.48 -1.18
N GLU A 8 6.64 -18.42 -0.16
CA GLU A 8 6.59 -19.30 1.00
C GLU A 8 5.40 -19.01 1.94
N VAL A 9 5.03 -17.73 2.09
CA VAL A 9 4.09 -17.29 3.14
C VAL A 9 2.74 -16.80 2.61
N TRP A 10 2.57 -16.68 1.28
CA TRP A 10 1.35 -16.15 0.69
C TRP A 10 0.15 -17.08 0.97
N PRO A 11 -0.99 -16.54 1.43
CA PRO A 11 -2.05 -17.37 1.99
C PRO A 11 -2.83 -18.16 0.93
N SER A 12 -3.09 -17.58 -0.24
CA SER A 12 -3.86 -18.25 -1.29
C SER A 12 -3.71 -17.58 -2.66
N GLY A 13 -3.94 -18.38 -3.72
CA GLY A 13 -3.74 -17.93 -5.10
C GLY A 13 -2.27 -17.65 -5.41
N LYS A 14 -2.02 -17.17 -6.64
CA LYS A 14 -0.67 -16.85 -7.11
C LYS A 14 -0.58 -15.52 -7.86
N ARG A 15 -1.63 -14.70 -7.74
CA ARG A 15 -1.69 -13.35 -8.32
C ARG A 15 -1.30 -12.33 -7.27
N VAL A 16 -0.17 -11.66 -7.46
CA VAL A 16 0.36 -10.67 -6.50
C VAL A 16 0.84 -9.44 -7.25
N VAL A 17 0.50 -8.26 -6.73
CA VAL A 17 1.07 -7.01 -7.20
C VAL A 17 2.03 -6.51 -6.14
N LEU A 18 3.30 -6.40 -6.49
CA LEU A 18 4.36 -5.84 -5.65
C LEU A 18 4.46 -4.35 -5.96
N GLN A 19 3.98 -3.53 -5.03
CA GLN A 19 4.16 -2.09 -5.14
C GLN A 19 5.44 -1.65 -4.42
N HIS A 20 6.23 -0.81 -5.06
CA HIS A 20 7.35 -0.09 -4.44
C HIS A 20 7.41 1.33 -4.97
N ASP A 21 8.18 2.19 -4.30
CA ASP A 21 8.46 3.55 -4.74
C ASP A 21 9.54 3.58 -5.83
N ASN A 22 9.60 4.68 -6.59
CA ASN A 22 10.55 4.85 -7.69
C ASN A 22 11.95 5.30 -7.24
N ALA A 23 12.38 4.96 -6.01
CA ALA A 23 13.74 5.29 -5.58
C ALA A 23 14.79 4.53 -6.42
N LYS A 24 15.86 5.23 -6.82
CA LYS A 24 16.93 4.73 -7.70
C LYS A 24 17.56 3.37 -7.33
N PRO A 25 17.67 2.94 -6.05
CA PRO A 25 18.20 1.61 -5.75
C PRO A 25 17.22 0.46 -6.03
N HIS A 26 15.96 0.73 -6.39
CA HIS A 26 15.02 -0.33 -6.74
C HIS A 26 15.32 -0.92 -8.12
N VAL A 27 15.22 -2.25 -8.19
CA VAL A 27 15.35 -3.00 -9.44
C VAL A 27 14.23 -2.57 -10.39
N ALA A 28 14.57 -2.37 -11.65
CA ALA A 28 13.59 -1.99 -12.66
C ALA A 28 12.49 -3.07 -12.78
N ALA A 29 11.25 -2.66 -13.01
CA ALA A 29 10.12 -3.60 -13.06
C ALA A 29 10.23 -4.62 -14.21
N ASP A 30 11.03 -4.31 -15.22
CA ASP A 30 11.35 -5.09 -16.40
C ASP A 30 12.68 -5.86 -16.30
N ASP A 31 13.34 -5.84 -15.14
CA ASP A 31 14.56 -6.60 -14.91
C ASP A 31 14.32 -8.11 -15.17
N PRO A 32 15.12 -8.75 -16.04
CA PRO A 32 14.87 -10.13 -16.45
C PRO A 32 14.87 -11.14 -15.29
N GLU A 33 15.72 -10.95 -14.29
CA GLU A 33 15.81 -11.85 -13.14
C GLU A 33 14.57 -11.72 -12.25
N VAL A 34 14.10 -10.49 -12.05
CA VAL A 34 12.89 -10.20 -11.29
C VAL A 34 11.64 -10.71 -12.00
N VAL A 35 11.53 -10.52 -13.32
CA VAL A 35 10.42 -11.03 -14.12
C VAL A 35 10.40 -12.56 -14.07
N ALA A 36 11.55 -13.21 -14.27
CA ALA A 36 11.68 -14.66 -14.16
C ALA A 36 11.28 -15.15 -12.76
N ALA A 37 11.74 -14.49 -11.70
CA ALA A 37 11.38 -14.81 -10.33
C ALA A 37 9.87 -14.62 -10.09
N CYS A 38 9.24 -13.58 -10.64
CA CYS A 38 7.80 -13.32 -10.53
C CYS A 38 6.94 -14.40 -11.20
N SER A 39 7.41 -14.98 -12.31
CA SER A 39 6.67 -15.99 -13.08
C SER A 39 6.96 -17.44 -12.70
N LEU A 40 8.10 -17.71 -12.04
CA LEU A 40 8.54 -19.06 -11.69
C LEU A 40 7.48 -19.82 -10.87
N GLY A 41 7.13 -21.04 -11.29
CA GLY A 41 6.21 -21.92 -10.55
C GLY A 41 4.73 -21.57 -10.70
N ASN A 42 4.32 -21.13 -11.90
CA ASN A 42 2.96 -20.68 -12.23
C ASN A 42 2.50 -19.47 -11.39
N TRP A 43 3.45 -18.64 -11.00
CA TRP A 43 3.14 -17.39 -10.31
C TRP A 43 2.81 -16.30 -11.33
N ASN A 44 1.83 -15.47 -11.01
CA ASN A 44 1.47 -14.27 -11.77
C ASN A 44 1.70 -13.07 -10.87
N MET A 45 2.97 -12.84 -10.56
CA MET A 45 3.40 -11.67 -9.82
C MET A 45 3.81 -10.58 -10.80
N LYS A 46 3.58 -9.32 -10.44
CA LYS A 46 4.13 -8.19 -11.19
C LYS A 46 4.56 -7.09 -10.24
N ILE A 47 5.61 -6.40 -10.63
CA ILE A 47 6.00 -5.15 -9.99
C ILE A 47 5.16 -4.01 -10.58
N CYS A 48 4.64 -3.15 -9.70
CA CYS A 48 3.87 -1.98 -10.07
C CYS A 48 4.44 -0.78 -9.32
N PRO A 49 5.34 0.00 -9.94
CA PRO A 49 5.93 1.14 -9.28
C PRO A 49 4.86 2.21 -9.01
N GLN A 50 5.00 2.92 -7.90
CA GLN A 50 4.10 4.03 -7.58
C GLN A 50 4.39 5.25 -8.48
N PRO A 51 3.40 6.12 -8.75
CA PRO A 51 3.64 7.39 -9.43
C PRO A 51 4.65 8.28 -8.68
N ALA A 52 5.43 9.06 -9.43
CA ALA A 52 6.42 9.96 -8.83
C ALA A 52 5.76 10.99 -7.91
N ASN A 53 6.40 11.27 -6.75
CA ASN A 53 5.91 12.22 -5.73
C ASN A 53 4.50 11.91 -5.16
N SER A 54 4.10 10.63 -5.13
CA SER A 54 2.82 10.17 -4.57
C SER A 54 3.01 9.24 -3.37
N PRO A 55 3.56 9.71 -2.24
CA PRO A 55 3.75 8.88 -1.04
C PRO A 55 2.41 8.36 -0.47
N ASP A 56 1.33 9.09 -0.68
CA ASP A 56 -0.02 8.73 -0.29
C ASP A 56 -0.64 7.59 -1.12
N PHE A 57 0.00 7.22 -2.24
CA PHE A 57 -0.37 6.04 -3.03
C PHE A 57 0.36 4.77 -2.59
N ASN A 58 1.15 4.83 -1.50
CA ASN A 58 1.87 3.70 -0.94
C ASN A 58 1.36 3.40 0.47
N ALA A 59 0.92 2.16 0.71
CA ALA A 59 0.46 1.75 2.05
C ALA A 59 1.54 1.92 3.13
N ASN A 60 2.82 1.75 2.77
CA ASN A 60 3.95 1.87 3.69
C ASN A 60 4.05 3.29 4.25
N ASP A 61 4.16 4.28 3.37
CA ASP A 61 4.27 5.69 3.71
C ASP A 61 2.96 6.27 4.26
N LEU A 62 1.83 5.88 3.68
CA LEU A 62 0.51 6.39 4.05
C LEU A 62 0.15 6.10 5.51
N GLY A 63 0.60 4.97 6.06
CA GLY A 63 0.28 4.70 7.46
C GLY A 63 0.94 3.51 8.13
N PHE A 64 1.53 2.55 7.41
CA PHE A 64 2.20 1.43 8.08
C PHE A 64 3.44 1.88 8.87
N PHE A 65 4.34 2.66 8.25
CA PHE A 65 5.52 3.18 8.94
C PHE A 65 5.16 4.10 10.10
N ASN A 66 4.19 5.00 9.91
CA ASN A 66 3.69 5.86 10.98
C ASN A 66 3.09 5.05 12.13
N SER A 67 2.39 3.94 11.84
CA SER A 67 1.83 3.05 12.86
C SER A 67 2.93 2.34 13.65
N LEU A 68 3.95 1.81 12.97
CA LEU A 68 5.12 1.20 13.62
C LEU A 68 5.86 2.20 14.49
N GLN A 69 6.12 3.40 13.96
CA GLN A 69 6.82 4.46 14.66
C GLN A 69 6.06 4.88 15.92
N SER A 70 4.72 4.94 15.88
CA SER A 70 3.91 5.25 17.07
C SER A 70 4.06 4.24 18.22
N LEU A 71 4.34 2.96 17.90
CA LEU A 71 4.61 1.92 18.89
C LEU A 71 6.06 1.98 19.36
N GLN A 72 6.99 2.16 18.43
CA GLN A 72 8.42 2.28 18.70
C GLN A 72 8.71 3.49 19.61
N TYR A 73 8.06 4.64 19.42
CA TYR A 73 8.26 5.84 20.26
C TYR A 73 7.85 5.67 21.73
N LYS A 74 7.05 4.65 22.05
CA LYS A 74 6.71 4.33 23.44
C LYS A 74 7.85 3.60 24.17
N LYS A 75 8.89 3.18 23.43
CA LYS A 75 10.01 2.40 23.93
C LYS A 75 11.28 3.27 23.90
N ARG A 76 12.10 3.18 24.95
CA ARG A 76 13.37 3.91 25.01
C ARG A 76 14.44 3.11 24.26
N ALA A 77 15.30 3.81 23.52
CA ALA A 77 16.49 3.24 22.91
C ALA A 77 17.70 4.08 23.28
N LYS A 78 18.79 3.45 23.73
CA LYS A 78 20.07 4.11 24.01
C LYS A 78 21.16 3.66 23.03
N THR A 79 20.97 2.52 22.37
CA THR A 79 21.88 2.01 21.34
C THR A 79 21.14 1.70 20.05
N ILE A 80 21.91 1.38 18.99
CA ILE A 80 21.34 0.94 17.71
C ILE A 80 20.63 -0.41 17.90
N GLU A 81 21.19 -1.31 18.70
CA GLU A 81 20.59 -2.61 19.02
C GLU A 81 19.24 -2.44 19.71
N ASP A 82 19.13 -1.50 20.67
CA ASP A 82 17.85 -1.16 21.30
C ASP A 82 16.83 -0.68 20.27
N LEU A 83 17.26 0.15 19.31
CA LEU A 83 16.37 0.65 18.26
C LEU A 83 15.87 -0.49 17.37
N VAL A 84 16.76 -1.38 16.92
CA VAL A 84 16.41 -2.55 16.10
C VAL A 84 15.43 -3.45 16.86
N ASN A 85 15.71 -3.75 18.13
CA ASN A 85 14.84 -4.55 18.99
C ASN A 85 13.46 -3.90 19.20
N ASN A 86 13.43 -2.57 19.36
CA ASN A 86 12.17 -1.84 19.52
C ASN A 86 11.33 -1.85 18.25
N VAL A 87 11.93 -1.76 17.07
CA VAL A 87 11.23 -1.88 15.77
C VAL A 87 10.70 -3.29 15.58
N ASP A 88 11.50 -4.34 15.83
CA ASP A 88 11.04 -5.73 15.74
C ASP A 88 9.89 -6.01 16.71
N SER A 89 9.99 -5.53 17.95
CA SER A 89 8.91 -5.62 18.93
C SER A 89 7.66 -4.85 18.49
N ALA A 90 7.80 -3.64 17.94
CA ALA A 90 6.68 -2.88 17.40
C ALA A 90 6.01 -3.58 16.21
N PHE A 91 6.78 -4.24 15.35
CA PHE A 91 6.25 -5.02 14.23
C PHE A 91 5.42 -6.21 14.71
N LYS A 92 5.90 -6.95 15.73
CA LYS A 92 5.17 -8.05 16.36
C LYS A 92 3.91 -7.60 17.11
N GLU A 93 3.96 -6.40 17.71
CA GLU A 93 2.85 -5.81 18.47
C GLU A 93 1.79 -5.18 17.56
N LEU A 94 2.14 -4.78 16.33
CA LEU A 94 1.23 -4.11 15.42
C LEU A 94 0.08 -5.03 15.02
N HIS A 95 -1.11 -4.71 15.53
CA HIS A 95 -2.32 -5.47 15.23
C HIS A 95 -2.75 -5.30 13.77
N TYR A 96 -3.11 -6.40 13.09
CA TYR A 96 -3.46 -6.42 11.67
C TYR A 96 -4.58 -5.44 11.29
N THR A 97 -5.49 -5.12 12.22
CA THR A 97 -6.58 -4.14 11.98
C THR A 97 -6.07 -2.74 11.64
N LYS A 98 -4.83 -2.41 12.02
CA LYS A 98 -4.18 -1.16 11.59
C LYS A 98 -3.84 -1.23 10.09
N LEU A 99 -3.35 -2.38 9.60
CA LEU A 99 -3.11 -2.60 8.17
C LEU A 99 -4.42 -2.51 7.38
N ASP A 100 -5.50 -3.14 7.84
CA ASP A 100 -6.82 -3.01 7.19
C ASP A 100 -7.24 -1.55 7.05
N SER A 101 -7.00 -0.76 8.09
CA SER A 101 -7.33 0.67 8.11
C SER A 101 -6.48 1.46 7.12
N VAL A 102 -5.21 1.11 6.97
CA VAL A 102 -4.29 1.72 5.99
C VAL A 102 -4.75 1.39 4.57
N PHE A 103 -5.02 0.12 4.26
CA PHE A 103 -5.50 -0.28 2.93
C PHE A 103 -6.84 0.35 2.56
N LEU A 104 -7.77 0.46 3.51
CA LEU A 104 -9.03 1.15 3.26
C LEU A 104 -8.82 2.66 3.00
N THR A 105 -7.85 3.27 3.68
CA THR A 105 -7.48 4.68 3.45
C THR A 105 -6.80 4.86 2.10
N LEU A 106 -5.93 3.93 1.69
CA LEU A 106 -5.30 3.96 0.38
C LEU A 106 -6.36 3.96 -0.72
N GLN A 107 -7.38 3.12 -0.61
CA GLN A 107 -8.48 3.10 -1.58
C GLN A 107 -9.27 4.41 -1.61
N SER A 108 -9.52 5.06 -0.47
CA SER A 108 -10.21 6.36 -0.46
C SER A 108 -9.35 7.48 -1.02
N VAL A 109 -8.03 7.46 -0.79
CA VAL A 109 -7.06 8.38 -1.40
C VAL A 109 -7.04 8.22 -2.92
N LEU A 110 -6.99 6.99 -3.44
CA LEU A 110 -7.06 6.73 -4.88
C LEU A 110 -8.36 7.30 -5.47
N GLN A 111 -9.51 7.06 -4.84
CA GLN A 111 -10.77 7.66 -5.29
C GLN A 111 -10.82 9.19 -5.15
N ALA A 112 -10.15 9.77 -4.15
CA ALA A 112 -10.06 11.23 -4.00
C ALA A 112 -9.23 11.84 -5.14
N SER A 113 -8.11 11.22 -5.50
CA SER A 113 -7.28 11.65 -6.62
C SER A 113 -8.02 11.61 -7.95
N MET A 114 -8.87 10.59 -8.17
CA MET A 114 -9.73 10.49 -9.36
C MET A 114 -10.73 11.65 -9.49
N ARG A 115 -11.13 12.28 -8.37
CA ARG A 115 -12.04 13.45 -8.38
C ARG A 115 -11.34 14.75 -8.74
N VAL A 116 -10.01 14.79 -8.61
CA VAL A 116 -9.17 15.96 -8.91
C VAL A 116 -8.17 15.65 -10.03
N ASP A 117 -8.55 14.74 -10.93
CA ASP A 117 -7.85 14.44 -12.17
C ASP A 117 -6.37 14.03 -11.96
N GLY A 118 -6.11 13.27 -10.88
CA GLY A 118 -4.79 12.75 -10.52
C GLY A 118 -3.89 13.72 -9.74
N CYS A 119 -4.39 14.91 -9.41
CA CYS A 119 -3.67 15.85 -8.56
C CYS A 119 -3.59 15.36 -7.11
N ASN A 120 -2.57 15.77 -6.37
CA ASN A 120 -2.39 15.47 -4.93
C ASN A 120 -3.06 16.49 -3.99
N LYS A 121 -3.87 17.41 -4.54
CA LYS A 121 -4.58 18.45 -3.77
C LYS A 121 -5.95 17.95 -3.32
N TYR A 122 -5.95 17.09 -2.30
CA TYR A 122 -7.17 16.64 -1.62
C TYR A 122 -6.89 16.42 -0.13
N ASN A 123 -7.97 16.43 0.66
CA ASN A 123 -7.92 15.96 2.03
C ASN A 123 -8.09 14.45 2.04
N ILE A 124 -7.35 13.76 2.92
CA ILE A 124 -7.53 12.32 3.13
C ILE A 124 -8.96 12.09 3.66
N PRO A 125 -9.79 11.28 2.98
CA PRO A 125 -11.17 11.07 3.42
C PRO A 125 -11.24 10.35 4.78
N HIS A 126 -11.99 10.94 5.72
CA HIS A 126 -12.27 10.32 7.02
C HIS A 126 -13.43 9.33 6.89
N LEU A 127 -13.13 8.04 6.97
CA LEU A 127 -14.12 6.96 6.78
C LEU A 127 -14.77 6.46 8.08
N SER A 128 -14.52 7.11 9.23
CA SER A 128 -15.03 6.64 10.54
C SER A 128 -14.79 5.15 10.79
N LYS A 129 -13.58 4.69 10.44
CA LYS A 129 -13.21 3.26 10.35
C LYS A 129 -13.48 2.47 11.63
N ASP A 130 -13.31 3.09 12.79
CA ASP A 130 -13.56 2.44 14.08
C ASP A 130 -15.05 2.18 14.31
N LYS A 131 -15.92 3.11 13.89
CA LYS A 131 -17.37 2.91 13.90
C LYS A 131 -17.77 1.80 12.95
N LEU A 132 -17.27 1.82 11.71
CA LEU A 132 -17.55 0.75 10.73
C LEU A 132 -17.18 -0.62 11.30
N ARG A 133 -15.99 -0.74 11.91
CA ARG A 133 -15.57 -2.00 12.53
C ARG A 133 -16.43 -2.41 13.71
N ALA A 134 -16.88 -1.46 14.53
CA ALA A 134 -17.80 -1.75 15.63
C ALA A 134 -19.15 -2.30 15.12
N ASP A 135 -19.66 -1.75 14.01
CA ASP A 135 -20.96 -2.11 13.45
C ASP A 135 -20.90 -3.44 12.66
N THR A 136 -19.82 -3.73 11.92
CA THR A 136 -19.71 -4.88 11.00
C THR A 136 -18.70 -5.95 11.42
N GLY A 137 -17.97 -5.75 12.53
CA GLY A 137 -16.90 -6.62 13.02
C GLY A 137 -15.58 -6.51 12.26
N LEU A 138 -15.64 -6.49 10.92
CA LEU A 138 -14.48 -6.35 10.03
C LEU A 138 -14.66 -5.18 9.06
N LEU A 139 -13.55 -4.59 8.63
CA LEU A 139 -13.58 -3.60 7.55
C LEU A 139 -13.80 -4.30 6.21
N LEU A 140 -14.48 -3.60 5.30
CA LEU A 140 -14.65 -4.07 3.92
C LEU A 140 -13.27 -4.22 3.25
N PRO A 141 -13.02 -5.33 2.54
CA PRO A 141 -11.77 -5.49 1.79
C PRO A 141 -11.62 -4.46 0.67
N SER A 142 -12.73 -3.94 0.16
CA SER A 142 -12.73 -2.95 -0.91
C SER A 142 -13.84 -1.91 -0.76
N LEU A 143 -13.50 -0.65 -1.02
CA LEU A 143 -14.47 0.44 -1.15
C LEU A 143 -15.11 0.39 -2.53
N ALA A 144 -16.43 0.55 -2.58
CA ALA A 144 -17.12 0.81 -3.83
C ALA A 144 -16.62 2.13 -4.42
N CYS A 145 -16.30 2.12 -5.71
CA CYS A 145 -16.06 3.33 -6.50
C CYS A 145 -17.36 3.66 -7.22
N THR A 146 -17.84 4.90 -7.10
CA THR A 146 -19.08 5.29 -7.78
C THR A 146 -18.83 5.38 -9.29
N GLU A 147 -19.86 5.05 -10.06
CA GLU A 147 -19.79 5.11 -11.52
C GLU A 147 -19.44 6.51 -12.02
N GLU A 148 -19.92 7.55 -11.34
CA GLU A 148 -19.56 8.95 -11.60
C GLU A 148 -18.04 9.19 -11.51
N VAL A 149 -17.42 8.79 -10.41
CA VAL A 149 -15.97 8.98 -10.18
C VAL A 149 -15.17 8.20 -11.21
N TYR A 150 -15.58 6.97 -11.50
CA TYR A 150 -14.94 6.13 -12.51
C TYR A 150 -15.04 6.74 -13.91
N ASN A 151 -16.25 7.13 -14.35
CA ASN A 151 -16.49 7.67 -15.68
C ASN A 151 -15.80 9.02 -15.88
N ARG A 152 -15.76 9.87 -14.85
CA ARG A 152 -14.98 11.11 -14.88
C ARG A 152 -13.50 10.84 -15.13
N ALA A 153 -12.87 9.99 -14.32
CA ALA A 153 -11.46 9.66 -14.46
C ALA A 153 -11.15 9.01 -15.82
N LYS A 154 -12.02 8.10 -16.29
CA LYS A 154 -11.90 7.47 -17.60
C LYS A 154 -11.98 8.51 -18.74
N SER A 155 -12.89 9.47 -18.63
CA SER A 155 -13.06 10.54 -19.64
C SER A 155 -11.84 11.46 -19.68
N PHE A 156 -11.30 11.82 -18.51
CA PHE A 156 -10.06 12.59 -18.40
C PHE A 156 -8.87 11.83 -19.01
N LEU A 157 -8.68 10.55 -18.66
CA LEU A 157 -7.60 9.74 -19.25
C LEU A 157 -7.73 9.60 -20.77
N SER A 158 -8.94 9.64 -21.32
CA SER A 158 -9.16 9.59 -22.77
C SER A 158 -8.89 10.93 -23.46
N SER A 159 -8.98 12.06 -22.74
CA SER A 159 -8.71 13.39 -23.28
C SER A 159 -7.23 13.79 -23.21
N VAL A 160 -6.47 13.17 -22.29
CA VAL A 160 -5.03 13.38 -22.18
C VAL A 160 -4.32 12.37 -23.08
N GLN A 161 -3.61 12.85 -24.11
CA GLN A 161 -2.66 12.01 -24.84
C GLN A 161 -1.56 11.57 -23.88
N LEU A 162 -1.60 10.29 -23.47
CA LEU A 162 -0.49 9.65 -22.77
C LEU A 162 0.70 9.64 -23.74
N LYS A 163 1.73 10.44 -23.42
CA LYS A 163 3.01 10.43 -24.12
C LYS A 163 3.78 9.16 -23.81
#